data_AF-A0A1Y4BN95-F1
#
_entry.id   AF-A0A1Y4BN95-F1
#
_cell.length_a   1.000
_cell.length_b   1.000
_cell.length_c   1.000
_cell.angle_alpha   90.00
_cell.angle_beta   90.00
_cell.angle_gamma   90.00
#
_symmetry.space_group_name_H-M   'P 1'
#
loop_
_entity.id
_entity.type
_entity.pdbx_description
1 polymer ?
#
loop_
_entity_poly.entity_id
_entity_poly.type
_entity_poly.pdbx_seq_one_letter_code
_entity_poly.pdbx_strand_id
1 'polypeptide(L)'
;MSYITKDGIELSEETLDELAEHFERGELPGRVRRVLVGRPRISLEQLKLIGAKVPESLVDAFDRKASAHGQTRSQRIRQLIERDVSEA
;
A
#
# COMPACT_ATOMS: atom_id res chain seq x y z
N MET A 1 26.20 -19.66 5.08
CA MET A 1 25.99 -18.51 4.15
C MET A 1 25.00 -17.54 4.79
N SER A 2 25.02 -16.23 4.49
CA SER A 2 24.00 -15.28 4.99
C SER A 2 23.38 -14.45 3.85
N TYR A 3 22.12 -14.07 4.03
CA TYR A 3 21.31 -13.34 3.06
C TYR A 3 20.71 -12.10 3.72
N ILE A 4 20.58 -10.99 2.99
CA ILE A 4 19.95 -9.78 3.50
C ILE A 4 18.62 -9.56 2.76
N THR A 5 17.53 -9.45 3.51
CA THR A 5 16.21 -9.16 2.94
C THR A 5 16.09 -7.70 2.50
N LYS A 6 15.06 -7.38 1.70
CA LYS A 6 14.75 -5.99 1.29
C LYS A 6 14.58 -5.04 2.49
N ASP A 7 14.17 -5.56 3.63
CA ASP A 7 13.95 -4.80 4.86
C ASP A 7 15.22 -4.71 5.74
N GLY A 8 16.38 -5.19 5.23
CA GLY A 8 17.67 -5.13 5.93
C GLY A 8 17.87 -6.21 7.00
N ILE A 9 17.02 -7.25 7.02
CA ILE A 9 17.12 -8.35 7.98
C ILE A 9 18.14 -9.36 7.46
N GLU A 10 19.12 -9.71 8.28
CA GLU A 10 20.07 -10.79 7.98
C GLU A 10 19.45 -12.16 8.31
N LEU A 11 19.52 -13.07 7.34
CA LEU A 11 19.09 -14.46 7.43
C LEU A 11 20.34 -15.34 7.32
N SER A 12 20.69 -16.00 8.42
CA SER A 12 21.74 -17.02 8.43
C SER A 12 21.21 -18.36 7.90
N GLU A 13 22.11 -19.28 7.53
CA GLU A 13 21.73 -20.66 7.20
C GLU A 13 20.93 -21.34 8.33
N GLU A 14 21.36 -21.18 9.58
CA GLU A 14 20.64 -21.72 10.75
C GLU A 14 19.21 -21.17 10.84
N THR A 15 19.03 -19.87 10.59
CA THR A 15 17.70 -19.24 10.56
C THR A 15 16.83 -19.79 9.43
N LEU A 16 17.42 -20.13 8.28
CA LEU A 16 16.68 -20.70 7.15
C LEU A 16 16.26 -22.15 7.44
N ASP A 17 17.13 -22.93 8.07
CA ASP A 17 16.84 -24.31 8.47
C ASP A 17 15.73 -24.35 9.53
N GLU A 18 15.79 -23.50 10.56
CA GLU A 18 14.73 -23.36 11.55
C GLU A 18 13.38 -22.98 10.92
N LEU A 19 13.38 -22.01 9.99
CA LEU A 19 12.18 -21.62 9.25
C LEU A 19 11.62 -22.79 8.43
N ALA A 20 12.48 -23.56 7.75
CA ALA A 20 12.07 -24.73 6.98
C ALA A 20 11.38 -25.78 7.86
N GLU A 21 11.95 -26.11 9.03
CA GLU A 21 11.33 -27.05 9.96
C GLU A 21 9.96 -26.58 10.46
N HIS A 22 9.79 -25.28 10.71
CA HIS A 22 8.50 -24.74 11.09
C HIS A 22 7.48 -24.89 9.95
N PHE A 23 7.86 -24.60 8.71
CA PHE A 23 6.98 -24.76 7.54
C PHE A 23 6.58 -26.22 7.31
N GLU A 24 7.50 -27.17 7.48
CA GLU A 24 7.22 -28.62 7.38
C GLU A 24 6.22 -29.09 8.44
N ARG A 25 6.25 -28.47 9.63
CA ARG A 25 5.27 -28.67 10.71
C ARG A 25 3.95 -27.92 10.48
N GLY A 26 3.83 -27.14 9.41
CA GLY A 26 2.66 -26.31 9.12
C GLY A 26 2.56 -25.05 10.00
N GLU A 27 3.64 -24.69 10.68
CA GLU A 27 3.74 -23.50 11.51
C GLU A 27 4.24 -22.33 10.65
N LEU A 28 3.57 -21.18 10.73
CA LEU A 28 4.03 -19.94 10.08
C LEU A 28 4.57 -18.99 11.17
N PRO A 29 5.86 -19.11 11.54
CA PRO A 29 6.45 -18.27 12.57
C PRO A 29 6.57 -16.82 12.06
N GLY A 30 6.17 -15.88 12.92
CA GLY A 30 6.21 -14.45 12.62
C GLY A 30 4.98 -13.69 13.14
N ARG A 31 5.00 -12.35 13.03
CA ARG A 31 3.80 -11.56 13.31
C ARG A 31 2.81 -11.82 12.19
N VAL A 32 1.78 -12.62 12.46
CA VAL A 32 0.57 -12.68 11.64
C VAL A 32 -0.07 -11.30 11.66
N ARG A 33 0.37 -10.40 10.76
CA ARG A 33 -0.43 -9.23 10.43
C ARG A 33 -1.71 -9.76 9.81
N ARG A 34 -2.86 -9.21 10.23
CA ARG A 34 -4.16 -9.57 9.66
C ARG A 34 -4.04 -9.57 8.13
N VAL A 35 -4.03 -10.75 7.54
CA VAL A 35 -4.00 -10.92 6.09
C VAL A 35 -5.37 -10.45 5.61
N LEU A 36 -5.44 -9.20 5.14
CA LEU A 36 -6.63 -8.72 4.44
C LEU A 36 -6.61 -9.38 3.06
N VAL A 37 -7.32 -10.50 2.95
CA VAL A 37 -7.52 -11.17 1.66
C VAL A 37 -8.36 -10.24 0.77
N GLY A 38 -7.83 -9.90 -0.41
CA GLY A 38 -8.45 -8.96 -1.35
C GLY A 38 -7.99 -7.51 -1.18
N ARG A 39 -8.57 -6.59 -1.96
CA ARG A 39 -8.27 -5.16 -1.86
C ARG A 39 -8.99 -4.58 -0.63
N PRO A 40 -8.28 -4.06 0.38
CA PRO A 40 -8.94 -3.41 1.51
C PRO A 40 -9.93 -2.36 1.03
N ARG A 41 -11.15 -2.40 1.58
CA ARG A 41 -12.18 -1.42 1.24
C ARG A 41 -11.73 -0.03 1.70
N ILE A 42 -11.80 0.94 0.80
CA ILE A 42 -11.45 2.34 1.12
C ILE A 42 -12.60 3.11 1.78
N SER A 43 -13.81 2.56 1.79
CA SER A 43 -15.00 3.09 2.47
C SER A 43 -15.97 1.96 2.84
N LEU A 44 -16.83 2.20 3.84
CA LEU A 44 -17.98 1.34 4.16
C LEU A 44 -19.16 1.57 3.21
N GLU A 45 -19.24 2.75 2.60
CA GLU A 45 -20.30 3.12 1.67
C GLU A 45 -20.03 2.64 0.23
N GLN A 46 -21.08 2.58 -0.59
CA GLN A 46 -20.94 2.27 -2.01
C GLN A 46 -20.22 3.41 -2.74
N LEU A 47 -19.12 3.07 -3.41
CA LEU A 47 -18.32 4.04 -4.17
C LEU A 47 -18.88 4.24 -5.57
N LYS A 48 -18.85 5.49 -6.05
CA LYS A 48 -19.13 5.86 -7.44
C LYS A 48 -17.87 6.47 -8.08
N LEU A 49 -17.70 6.24 -9.38
CA LEU A 49 -16.60 6.81 -10.15
C LEU A 49 -16.96 8.24 -10.57
N ILE A 50 -16.08 9.18 -10.27
CA ILE A 50 -16.09 10.54 -10.84
C ILE A 50 -14.87 10.63 -11.76
N GLY A 51 -15.09 10.83 -13.05
CA GLY A 51 -14.04 10.84 -14.06
C GLY A 51 -14.11 12.06 -14.98
N ALA A 52 -12.95 12.67 -15.26
CA ALA A 52 -12.80 13.75 -16.22
C ALA A 52 -11.52 13.53 -17.05
N LYS A 53 -11.56 13.86 -18.33
CA LYS A 53 -10.36 13.87 -19.19
C LYS A 53 -9.66 15.22 -19.05
N VAL A 54 -8.34 15.18 -18.90
CA VAL A 54 -7.49 16.36 -18.80
C VAL A 54 -6.23 16.17 -19.65
N PRO A 55 -5.52 17.24 -20.02
CA PRO A 55 -4.23 17.13 -20.69
C PRO A 55 -3.22 16.34 -19.86
N GLU A 56 -2.34 15.59 -20.54
CA GLU A 56 -1.28 14.79 -19.90
C GLU A 56 -0.37 15.64 -19.00
N SER A 57 0.02 16.82 -19.47
CA SER A 57 0.84 17.76 -18.70
C SER A 57 0.20 18.18 -17.37
N LEU A 58 -1.14 18.21 -17.30
CA LEU A 58 -1.86 18.49 -16.07
C LEU A 58 -1.83 17.30 -15.11
N VAL A 59 -1.92 16.07 -15.63
CA VAL A 59 -1.76 14.85 -14.84
C VAL A 59 -0.37 14.81 -14.19
N ASP A 60 0.68 15.09 -14.97
CA ASP A 60 2.06 15.09 -14.47
C ASP A 60 2.29 16.15 -13.39
N ALA A 61 1.75 17.35 -13.60
CA ALA A 61 1.80 18.41 -12.59
C ALA A 61 1.04 18.02 -11.31
N PHE A 62 -0.12 17.37 -11.47
CA PHE A 62 -0.92 16.90 -10.35
C PHE A 62 -0.21 15.82 -9.53
N ASP A 63 0.41 14.84 -10.19
CA ASP A 63 1.10 13.73 -9.53
C ASP A 63 2.38 14.18 -8.80
N ARG A 64 3.11 15.14 -9.38
CA ARG A 64 4.24 15.79 -8.68
C ARG A 64 3.76 16.49 -7.41
N LYS A 65 2.64 17.21 -7.49
CA LYS A 65 2.06 17.89 -6.32
C LYS A 65 1.57 16.90 -5.27
N ALA A 66 0.95 15.79 -5.67
CA ALA A 66 0.52 14.72 -4.75
C ALA A 66 1.73 14.08 -4.05
N SER A 67 2.76 13.70 -4.81
CA SER A 67 4.00 13.12 -4.28
C SER A 67 4.70 14.05 -3.28
N ALA A 68 4.73 15.36 -3.56
CA ALA A 68 5.30 16.36 -2.65
C ALA A 68 4.58 16.44 -1.29
N HIS A 69 3.33 15.98 -1.21
CA HIS A 69 2.55 15.91 0.04
C HIS A 69 2.51 14.49 0.63
N GLY A 70 3.29 13.54 0.10
CA GLY A 70 3.24 12.13 0.52
C GLY A 70 1.92 11.43 0.17
N GLN A 71 1.20 11.92 -0.83
CA GLN A 71 -0.11 11.42 -1.24
C GLN A 71 -0.03 10.68 -2.59
N THR A 72 -0.84 9.64 -2.72
CA THR A 72 -1.21 9.07 -4.03
C THR A 72 -2.15 10.00 -4.78
N ARG A 73 -2.22 9.85 -6.12
CA ARG A 73 -3.16 10.58 -6.99
C ARG A 73 -4.60 10.53 -6.46
N SER A 74 -5.08 9.32 -6.14
CA SER A 74 -6.45 9.11 -5.67
C SER A 74 -6.71 9.66 -4.25
N GLN A 75 -5.70 9.76 -3.39
CA GLN A 75 -5.84 10.43 -2.09
C GLN A 75 -6.03 11.92 -2.28
N ARG A 76 -5.21 12.54 -3.14
CA ARG A 76 -5.31 13.97 -3.42
C ARG A 76 -6.62 14.35 -4.10
N ILE A 77 -7.10 13.53 -5.04
CA ILE A 77 -8.41 13.74 -5.69
C ILE A 77 -9.53 13.72 -4.63
N ARG A 78 -9.56 12.72 -3.76
CA ARG A 78 -10.57 12.62 -2.69
C ARG A 78 -10.53 13.82 -1.75
N GLN A 79 -9.34 14.24 -1.31
CA GLN A 79 -9.17 15.42 -0.47
C GLN A 79 -9.73 16.69 -1.14
N LEU A 80 -9.50 16.87 -2.44
CA LEU A 80 -10.00 18.05 -3.16
C LEU A 80 -11.53 18.02 -3.29
N ILE A 81 -12.12 16.85 -3.55
CA ILE A 81 -13.58 16.69 -3.60
C ILE A 81 -14.20 16.97 -2.22
N GLU A 82 -13.64 16.39 -1.15
CA GLU A 82 -14.11 16.61 0.23
C GLU A 82 -14.02 18.09 0.62
N ARG A 83 -12.93 18.75 0.24
CA ARG A 83 -12.72 20.18 0.50
C ARG A 83 -13.75 21.03 -0.24
N ASP A 84 -13.96 20.79 -1.53
CA ASP A 84 -14.92 21.54 -2.36
C ASP A 84 -16.34 21.44 -1.80
N VAL A 85 -16.76 20.23 -1.40
CA VAL A 85 -18.08 20.01 -0.77
C VAL A 85 -18.18 20.66 0.61
N SER A 86 -17.08 20.72 1.38
CA SER A 86 -17.08 21.33 2.72
C SER A 86 -17.10 22.86 2.72
N GLU A 87 -16.71 23.49 1.59
CA GLU A 87 -16.68 24.94 1.43
C GLU A 87 -18.03 25.51 0.93
N ALA A 88 -19.03 24.66 0.67
CA ALA A 88 -20.38 24.99 0.22
C ALA A 88 -21.40 25.03 1.37
#